data_AF-A0A0D3J076-F1
#
_entry.id   AF-A0A0D3J076-F1
#
_cell.length_a   1.000
_cell.length_b   1.000
_cell.length_c   1.000
_cell.angle_alpha   90.00
_cell.angle_beta   90.00
_cell.angle_gamma   90.00
#
_symmetry.space_group_name_H-M   'P 1'
#
loop_
_entity.id
_entity.type
_entity.pdbx_description
1 polymer ?
#
loop_
_entity_poly.entity_id
_entity_poly.type
_entity_poly.pdbx_seq_one_letter_code
_entity_poly.pdbx_strand_id
1 'polypeptide(L)'
;MAQTATTAVPLGWSDQSCPCCFRPGAPLCEDFTPFDMALKVAGMRSLLKAHSLAAYLVPSGDAHSSEYVSEADKRREWLTGFTGSAGTALVTADKALVWTDGRYFVQAAKQLSGTEWVLMRSHEPGVPTLEEWVRTHLPEGAVGADPRLISIDFAD
;
A
#
# COMPACT_ATOMS: atom_id res chain seq x y z
N MET A 1 -4.47 18.59 -58.67
CA MET A 1 -3.15 19.17 -58.34
C MET A 1 -3.24 19.61 -56.88
N ALA A 2 -2.89 18.76 -55.91
CA ALA A 2 -1.55 18.68 -55.27
C ALA A 2 -1.09 20.08 -54.81
N GLN A 3 -0.94 20.38 -53.51
CA GLN A 3 0.14 19.97 -52.58
C GLN A 3 -0.38 20.15 -51.12
N THR A 4 -0.28 19.22 -50.14
CA THR A 4 0.85 18.83 -49.24
C THR A 4 1.60 20.01 -48.59
N ALA A 5 1.99 20.09 -47.31
CA ALA A 5 1.90 19.29 -46.09
C ALA A 5 2.54 20.11 -44.92
N THR A 6 2.58 19.53 -43.70
CA THR A 6 3.40 19.88 -42.49
C THR A 6 2.58 20.62 -41.40
N THR A 7 2.38 20.13 -40.17
CA THR A 7 3.32 19.54 -39.16
C THR A 7 2.47 18.76 -38.12
N ALA A 8 2.65 17.45 -37.85
CA ALA A 8 3.44 16.83 -36.74
C ALA A 8 3.24 17.53 -35.36
N VAL A 9 2.93 16.93 -34.19
CA VAL A 9 3.19 15.61 -33.55
C VAL A 9 2.10 15.36 -32.46
N PRO A 10 1.87 14.10 -32.02
CA PRO A 10 0.64 13.61 -31.40
C PRO A 10 0.73 13.46 -29.86
N LEU A 11 -0.28 12.79 -29.28
CA LEU A 11 -0.33 12.28 -27.90
C LEU A 11 -0.58 13.36 -26.82
N GLY A 12 -1.85 13.66 -26.58
CA GLY A 12 -2.29 14.46 -25.44
C GLY A 12 -3.31 13.67 -24.64
N TRP A 13 -2.84 12.88 -23.67
CA TRP A 13 -3.66 12.29 -22.61
C TRP A 13 -4.27 13.43 -21.79
N SER A 14 -5.43 13.93 -22.20
CA SER A 14 -6.21 14.90 -21.43
C SER A 14 -7.13 14.19 -20.44
N ASP A 15 -6.58 13.24 -19.67
CA ASP A 15 -7.31 12.66 -18.54
C ASP A 15 -7.12 13.58 -17.34
N GLN A 16 -8.08 14.48 -17.15
CA GLN A 16 -8.18 15.46 -16.06
C GLN A 16 -8.42 14.80 -14.68
N SER A 17 -8.10 13.52 -14.52
CA SER A 17 -8.24 12.76 -13.28
C SER A 17 -6.94 12.67 -12.46
N CYS A 18 -5.79 13.07 -13.00
CA CYS A 18 -4.52 12.98 -12.29
C CYS A 18 -4.19 14.30 -11.55
N PRO A 19 -4.19 14.34 -10.20
CA PRO A 19 -3.88 15.55 -9.44
C PRO A 19 -2.45 16.05 -9.62
N CYS A 20 -1.57 15.22 -10.19
CA CYS A 20 -0.12 15.38 -10.24
C CYS A 20 0.44 15.62 -11.65
N CYS A 21 -0.38 15.96 -12.65
CA CYS A 21 0.10 16.33 -13.98
C CYS A 21 0.89 17.66 -13.96
N PHE A 22 2.21 17.55 -13.82
CA PHE A 22 3.30 18.44 -14.31
C PHE A 22 2.93 19.92 -14.54
N ARG A 23 2.33 20.59 -13.55
CA ARG A 23 2.11 22.03 -13.57
C ARG A 23 3.39 22.73 -13.09
N PRO A 24 3.96 23.68 -13.86
CA PRO A 24 5.02 24.54 -13.35
C PRO A 24 4.51 25.28 -12.12
N GLY A 25 5.10 25.01 -10.94
CA GLY A 25 4.69 25.61 -9.66
C GLY A 25 3.66 24.83 -8.84
N ALA A 26 3.23 23.62 -9.27
CA ALA A 26 2.57 22.70 -8.34
C ALA A 26 3.61 22.10 -7.38
N PRO A 27 3.25 21.83 -6.11
CA PRO A 27 4.13 21.07 -5.23
C PRO A 27 4.49 19.76 -5.92
N LEU A 28 5.76 19.34 -5.78
CA LEU A 28 6.17 18.01 -6.20
C LEU A 28 5.23 17.00 -5.53
N CYS A 29 4.99 15.85 -6.15
CA CYS A 29 4.16 14.77 -5.62
C CYS A 29 4.73 14.11 -4.32
N GLU A 30 5.46 14.89 -3.53
CA GLU A 30 6.03 14.57 -2.23
C GLU A 30 5.04 14.83 -1.08
N ASP A 31 3.93 15.51 -1.36
CA ASP A 31 2.87 15.73 -0.38
C ASP A 31 1.91 14.52 -0.36
N PHE A 32 2.08 13.65 0.63
CA PHE A 32 1.22 12.49 0.92
C PHE A 32 -0.21 12.94 1.24
N THR A 33 -1.07 13.10 0.23
CA THR A 33 -2.48 13.37 0.48
C THR A 33 -3.26 12.07 0.71
N PRO A 34 -4.30 12.06 1.57
CA PRO A 34 -5.15 10.88 1.76
C PRO A 34 -5.78 10.35 0.48
N PHE A 35 -5.99 11.21 -0.52
CA PHE A 35 -6.49 10.85 -1.85
C PHE A 35 -5.52 9.95 -2.61
N ASP A 36 -4.21 10.22 -2.50
CA ASP A 36 -3.17 9.40 -3.14
C ASP A 36 -3.12 7.98 -2.55
N MET A 37 -3.43 7.84 -1.26
CA MET A 37 -3.41 6.55 -0.58
C MET A 37 -4.55 5.63 -1.06
N ALA A 38 -5.75 6.17 -1.25
CA ALA A 38 -6.87 5.43 -1.81
C ALA A 38 -6.58 4.95 -3.25
N LEU A 39 -5.92 5.79 -4.06
CA LEU A 39 -5.51 5.42 -5.41
C LEU A 39 -4.48 4.28 -5.41
N LYS A 40 -3.50 4.30 -4.49
CA LYS A 40 -2.52 3.21 -4.31
C LYS A 40 -3.19 1.89 -3.96
N VAL A 41 -4.14 1.90 -3.03
CA VAL A 41 -4.90 0.70 -2.63
C VAL A 41 -5.76 0.18 -3.79
N ALA A 42 -6.42 1.06 -4.55
CA ALA A 42 -7.19 0.69 -5.74
C ALA A 42 -6.29 0.05 -6.82
N GLY A 43 -5.09 0.58 -7.04
CA GLY A 43 -4.08 -0.01 -7.91
C GLY A 43 -3.65 -1.40 -7.46
N MET A 44 -3.36 -1.57 -6.17
CA MET A 44 -3.05 -2.88 -5.60
C MET A 44 -4.19 -3.89 -5.75
N ARG A 45 -5.44 -3.48 -5.52
CA ARG A 45 -6.62 -4.35 -5.72
C ARG A 45 -6.77 -4.81 -7.17
N SER A 46 -6.40 -3.97 -8.13
CA SER A 46 -6.41 -4.33 -9.54
C SER A 46 -5.34 -5.39 -9.85
N LEU A 47 -4.14 -5.27 -9.24
CA LEU A 47 -3.08 -6.26 -9.35
C LEU A 47 -3.44 -7.58 -8.67
N LEU A 48 -4.08 -7.55 -7.49
CA LEU A 48 -4.59 -8.74 -6.81
C LEU A 48 -5.52 -9.55 -7.73
N LYS A 49 -6.47 -8.87 -8.39
CA LYS A 49 -7.39 -9.49 -9.35
C LYS A 49 -6.67 -10.04 -10.57
N ALA A 50 -5.67 -9.32 -11.10
CA ALA A 50 -4.90 -9.76 -12.26
C ALA A 50 -4.07 -11.03 -11.98
N HIS A 51 -3.61 -11.21 -10.75
CA HIS A 51 -2.79 -12.34 -10.32
C HIS A 51 -3.58 -13.43 -9.56
N SER A 52 -4.91 -13.33 -9.48
CA SER A 52 -5.76 -14.25 -8.71
C SER A 52 -5.33 -14.42 -7.25
N LEU A 53 -4.84 -13.34 -6.64
CA LEU A 53 -4.47 -13.28 -5.23
C LEU A 53 -5.63 -12.77 -4.40
N ALA A 54 -5.86 -13.40 -3.25
CA ALA A 54 -6.93 -13.03 -2.34
C ALA A 54 -6.50 -11.92 -1.37
N ALA A 55 -5.21 -11.91 -0.99
CA ALA A 55 -4.61 -10.85 -0.20
C ALA A 55 -3.13 -10.66 -0.53
N TYR A 56 -2.58 -9.50 -0.19
CA TYR A 56 -1.15 -9.21 -0.28
C TYR A 56 -0.63 -8.64 1.03
N LEU A 57 0.49 -9.19 1.50
CA LEU A 57 1.15 -8.84 2.74
C LEU A 57 2.33 -7.90 2.50
N VAL A 58 2.40 -6.82 3.27
CA VAL A 58 3.48 -5.82 3.23
C VAL A 58 4.07 -5.65 4.64
N PRO A 59 5.17 -6.35 4.96
CA PRO A 59 5.89 -6.15 6.22
C PRO A 59 6.65 -4.82 6.21
N SER A 60 7.15 -4.40 7.38
CA SER A 60 7.96 -3.18 7.54
C SER A 60 9.46 -3.37 7.26
N GLY A 61 9.95 -4.61 7.13
CA GLY A 61 11.36 -4.93 6.96
C GLY A 61 11.89 -4.71 5.53
N ASP A 62 13.21 -4.83 5.41
CA ASP A 62 13.93 -4.92 4.14
C ASP A 62 14.39 -6.38 3.87
N ALA A 63 15.17 -6.57 2.80
CA ALA A 63 15.67 -7.90 2.42
C ALA A 63 16.73 -8.49 3.37
N HIS A 64 17.18 -7.73 4.36
CA HIS A 64 18.26 -8.09 5.28
C HIS A 64 17.82 -8.12 6.74
N SER A 65 16.52 -7.94 7.00
CA SER A 65 15.98 -7.80 8.35
C SER A 65 16.71 -6.70 9.14
N SER A 66 17.02 -5.59 8.48
CA SER A 66 17.70 -4.45 9.10
C SER A 66 16.82 -3.82 10.18
N GLU A 67 17.44 -3.38 11.28
CA GLU A 67 16.74 -2.68 12.36
C GLU A 67 16.15 -1.34 11.89
N TYR A 68 16.90 -0.61 11.06
CA TYR A 68 16.47 0.64 10.45
C TYR A 68 16.44 0.47 8.92
N VAL A 69 15.26 0.72 8.36
CA VAL A 69 14.99 0.50 6.94
C VAL A 69 15.19 1.81 6.16
N SER A 70 15.81 1.70 4.98
CA SER A 70 16.03 2.84 4.09
C SER A 70 14.70 3.42 3.59
N GLU A 71 14.65 4.72 3.25
CA GLU A 71 13.43 5.35 2.71
C GLU A 71 12.87 4.60 1.48
N ALA A 72 13.75 4.04 0.65
CA ALA A 72 13.38 3.26 -0.53
C ALA A 72 12.65 1.94 -0.19
N ASP A 73 12.91 1.39 0.99
CA ASP A 73 12.36 0.11 1.44
C ASP A 73 11.13 0.28 2.35
N LYS A 74 10.75 1.51 2.70
CA LYS A 74 9.56 1.83 3.51
C LYS A 74 8.24 1.67 2.72
N ARG A 75 8.05 0.50 2.10
CA ARG A 75 6.88 0.14 1.28
C ARG A 75 5.57 0.31 2.03
N ARG A 76 5.54 -0.11 3.30
CA ARG A 76 4.36 0.01 4.17
C ARG A 76 4.01 1.48 4.42
N GLU A 77 5.00 2.33 4.71
CA GLU A 77 4.79 3.77 4.91
C GLU A 77 4.28 4.41 3.60
N TRP A 78 4.91 4.08 2.47
CA TRP A 78 4.46 4.55 1.16
C TRP A 78 2.99 4.17 0.85
N LEU A 79 2.54 2.99 1.31
CA LEU A 79 1.21 2.45 1.05
C LEU A 79 0.13 2.88 2.06
N THR A 80 0.50 3.08 3.33
CA THR A 80 -0.45 3.37 4.42
C THR A 80 -0.37 4.80 4.93
N GLY A 81 0.74 5.50 4.72
CA GLY A 81 1.07 6.76 5.38
C GLY A 81 1.50 6.60 6.85
N PHE A 82 1.53 5.36 7.37
CA PHE A 82 1.92 5.09 8.75
C PHE A 82 3.45 4.99 8.89
N THR A 83 4.02 5.88 9.69
CA THR A 83 5.48 6.09 9.83
C THR A 83 6.10 5.38 11.04
N GLY A 84 5.37 4.50 11.73
CA GLY A 84 5.93 3.74 12.86
C GLY A 84 7.00 2.73 12.42
N SER A 85 7.98 2.38 13.24
CA SER A 85 9.05 1.47 12.78
C SER A 85 8.57 0.01 12.62
N ALA A 86 7.57 -0.41 13.39
CA ALA A 86 7.05 -1.77 13.38
C ALA A 86 5.59 -1.82 12.94
N GLY A 87 5.25 -2.81 12.11
CA GLY A 87 3.88 -3.11 11.74
C GLY A 87 3.77 -3.79 10.39
N THR A 88 2.67 -4.50 10.19
CA THR A 88 2.43 -5.32 9.00
C THR A 88 1.12 -4.89 8.36
N ALA A 89 1.15 -4.52 7.09
CA ALA A 89 -0.05 -4.18 6.33
C ALA A 89 -0.53 -5.37 5.52
N LEU A 90 -1.85 -5.55 5.45
CA LEU A 90 -2.52 -6.56 4.63
C LEU A 90 -3.56 -5.85 3.77
N VAL A 91 -3.50 -6.07 2.46
CA VAL A 91 -4.52 -5.58 1.54
C VAL A 91 -5.26 -6.76 0.96
N THR A 92 -6.57 -6.74 1.07
CA THR A 92 -7.47 -7.70 0.44
C THR A 92 -8.31 -7.01 -0.64
N ALA A 93 -9.10 -7.79 -1.37
CA ALA A 93 -10.04 -7.26 -2.36
C ALA A 93 -10.96 -6.18 -1.78
N ASP A 94 -11.33 -6.30 -0.50
CA ASP A 94 -12.37 -5.48 0.14
C ASP A 94 -11.86 -4.63 1.31
N LYS A 95 -10.74 -5.01 1.95
CA LYS A 95 -10.25 -4.38 3.19
C LYS A 95 -8.76 -4.08 3.14
N ALA A 96 -8.36 -3.02 3.82
CA ALA A 96 -6.96 -2.68 4.05
C ALA A 96 -6.74 -2.63 5.57
N LEU A 97 -5.83 -3.46 6.08
CA LEU A 97 -5.60 -3.64 7.51
C LEU A 97 -4.14 -3.40 7.83
N VAL A 98 -3.86 -2.84 9.01
CA VAL A 98 -2.49 -2.68 9.49
C VAL A 98 -2.40 -3.12 10.95
N TRP A 99 -1.56 -4.11 11.21
CA TRP A 99 -1.19 -4.56 12.54
C TRP A 99 0.00 -3.76 13.03
N THR A 100 -0.07 -3.30 14.27
CA THR A 100 1.03 -2.60 14.94
C THR A 100 1.06 -2.94 16.42
N ASP A 101 2.18 -2.69 17.08
CA ASP A 101 2.30 -2.84 18.53
C ASP A 101 1.83 -1.60 19.32
N GLY A 102 1.71 -1.77 20.65
CA GLY A 102 1.18 -0.78 21.57
C GLY A 102 1.90 0.56 21.61
N ARG A 103 3.18 0.62 21.23
CA ARG A 103 3.95 1.88 21.14
C ARG A 103 3.34 2.85 20.12
N TYR A 104 2.68 2.32 19.09
CA TYR A 104 2.21 3.10 17.95
C TYR A 104 0.69 3.22 17.84
N PHE A 105 -0.11 2.71 18.78
CA PHE A 105 -1.58 2.76 18.66
C PHE A 105 -2.13 4.17 18.46
N VAL A 106 -1.64 5.14 19.24
CA VAL A 106 -2.09 6.53 19.16
C VAL A 106 -1.62 7.19 17.87
N GLN A 107 -0.39 6.88 17.43
CA GLN A 107 0.17 7.42 16.18
C GLN A 107 -0.57 6.85 14.96
N ALA A 108 -0.74 5.54 14.90
CA ALA A 108 -1.45 4.86 13.82
C ALA A 108 -2.90 5.34 13.74
N ALA A 109 -3.61 5.46 14.86
CA ALA A 109 -4.99 5.97 14.86
C ALA A 109 -5.10 7.39 14.29
N LYS A 110 -4.09 8.25 14.51
CA LYS A 110 -4.05 9.61 13.97
C LYS A 110 -3.70 9.61 12.48
N GLN A 111 -2.66 8.87 12.07
CA GLN A 111 -2.16 8.87 10.69
C GLN A 111 -3.12 8.16 9.72
N LEU A 112 -3.82 7.13 10.19
CA LEU A 112 -4.81 6.39 9.39
C LEU A 112 -6.19 7.05 9.41
N SER A 113 -6.39 8.09 10.22
CA SER A 113 -7.67 8.80 10.33
C SER A 113 -8.06 9.41 8.99
N GLY A 114 -9.26 9.10 8.50
CA GLY A 114 -9.74 9.57 7.20
C GLY A 114 -9.27 8.74 6.00
N THR A 115 -8.58 7.63 6.23
CA THR A 115 -8.24 6.64 5.19
C THR A 115 -9.11 5.38 5.31
N GLU A 116 -9.05 4.48 4.32
CA GLU A 116 -9.75 3.18 4.37
C GLU A 116 -9.04 2.13 5.24
N TRP A 117 -7.90 2.46 5.83
CA TRP A 117 -7.10 1.54 6.62
C TRP A 117 -7.70 1.29 8.00
N VAL A 118 -7.86 0.00 8.32
CA VAL A 118 -8.32 -0.45 9.64
C VAL A 118 -7.11 -0.76 10.50
N LEU A 119 -7.01 -0.06 11.62
CA LEU A 119 -5.98 -0.31 12.63
C LEU A 119 -6.31 -1.58 13.43
N MET A 120 -5.42 -2.56 13.36
CA MET A 120 -5.45 -3.78 14.16
C MET A 120 -4.42 -3.65 15.28
N ARG A 121 -4.90 -3.62 16.53
CA ARG A 121 -4.04 -3.47 17.71
C ARG A 121 -3.50 -4.82 18.15
N SER A 122 -2.25 -5.13 17.77
CA SER A 122 -1.64 -6.42 18.10
C SER A 122 -1.59 -6.64 19.61
N HIS A 123 -1.90 -7.87 20.04
CA HIS A 123 -1.93 -8.29 21.45
C HIS A 123 -3.02 -7.65 22.32
N GLU A 124 -3.97 -6.89 21.75
CA GLU A 124 -5.15 -6.44 22.48
C GLU A 124 -6.19 -7.57 22.54
N PRO A 125 -6.82 -7.84 23.70
CA PRO A 125 -7.84 -8.88 23.81
C PRO A 125 -9.01 -8.60 22.85
N GLY A 126 -9.31 -9.59 21.99
CA GLY A 126 -10.37 -9.51 20.99
C GLY A 126 -9.91 -9.11 19.58
N VAL A 127 -8.64 -8.75 19.39
CA VAL A 127 -8.06 -8.54 18.06
C VAL A 127 -7.39 -9.84 17.59
N PRO A 128 -7.82 -10.43 16.46
CA PRO A 128 -7.19 -11.65 15.94
C PRO A 128 -5.77 -11.38 15.45
N THR A 129 -4.92 -12.40 15.53
CA THR A 129 -3.60 -12.38 14.88
C THR A 129 -3.77 -12.30 13.36
N LEU A 130 -2.68 -11.96 12.65
CA LEU A 130 -2.69 -11.92 11.19
C LEU A 130 -3.15 -13.26 10.61
N GLU A 131 -2.60 -14.37 11.11
CA GLU A 131 -2.92 -15.72 10.66
C GLU A 131 -4.37 -16.10 10.95
N GLU A 132 -4.87 -15.82 12.17
CA GLU A 132 -6.26 -16.07 12.54
C GLU A 132 -7.22 -15.28 11.68
N TRP A 133 -6.89 -14.01 11.41
CA TRP A 133 -7.71 -13.14 10.58
C TRP A 133 -7.77 -13.67 9.14
N VAL A 134 -6.63 -14.05 8.56
CA VAL A 134 -6.53 -14.63 7.22
C VAL A 134 -7.31 -15.93 7.14
N ARG A 135 -7.10 -16.85 8.08
CA ARG A 135 -7.81 -18.14 8.11
C ARG A 135 -9.33 -17.99 8.22
N THR A 136 -9.80 -16.95 8.90
CA THR A 136 -11.23 -16.68 9.09
C THR A 136 -11.87 -16.00 7.89
N HIS A 137 -11.17 -15.05 7.25
CA HIS A 137 -11.73 -14.19 6.19
C HIS A 137 -11.38 -14.63 4.78
N LEU A 138 -10.34 -15.44 4.62
CA LEU A 138 -9.81 -15.92 3.35
C LEU A 138 -9.68 -17.45 3.41
N PRO A 139 -10.80 -18.20 3.49
CA PRO A 139 -10.77 -19.66 3.53
C PRO A 139 -10.29 -20.27 2.20
N GLU A 140 -10.46 -19.53 1.11
CA GLU A 140 -10.01 -19.92 -0.23
C GLU A 140 -9.20 -18.78 -0.86
N GLY A 141 -8.17 -19.15 -1.62
CA GLY A 141 -7.30 -18.22 -2.34
C GLY A 141 -5.88 -18.14 -1.79
N ALA A 142 -5.02 -17.46 -2.53
CA ALA A 142 -3.61 -17.33 -2.19
C ALA A 142 -3.31 -15.96 -1.57
N VAL A 143 -2.47 -15.96 -0.53
CA VAL A 143 -1.88 -14.74 0.03
C VAL A 143 -0.51 -14.53 -0.61
N GLY A 144 -0.33 -13.40 -1.27
CA GLY A 144 0.96 -13.00 -1.84
C GLY A 144 1.80 -12.25 -0.82
N ALA A 145 3.11 -12.45 -0.86
CA ALA A 145 4.09 -11.67 -0.12
C ALA A 145 5.39 -11.59 -0.95
N ASP A 146 6.23 -10.58 -0.68
CA ASP A 146 7.56 -10.51 -1.26
C ASP A 146 8.48 -11.51 -0.52
N PRO A 147 9.01 -12.55 -1.20
CA PRO A 147 9.84 -13.57 -0.56
C PRO A 147 11.15 -13.01 0.02
N ARG A 148 11.58 -11.81 -0.38
CA ARG A 148 12.78 -11.18 0.17
C ARG A 148 12.52 -10.56 1.55
N LEU A 149 11.27 -10.20 1.85
CA LEU A 149 10.92 -9.46 3.07
C LEU A 149 10.37 -10.37 4.18
N ILE A 150 10.30 -11.67 3.91
CA ILE A 150 9.71 -12.67 4.79
C ILE A 150 10.76 -13.68 5.18
N SER A 151 10.94 -13.90 6.48
CA SER A 151 11.77 -15.00 7.01
C SER A 151 11.02 -16.32 6.91
N ILE A 152 11.78 -17.43 6.87
CA ILE A 152 11.20 -18.78 6.87
C ILE A 152 10.27 -19.02 8.07
N ASP A 153 10.69 -18.57 9.25
CA ASP A 153 9.96 -18.69 10.52
C ASP A 153 8.59 -17.98 10.51
N PHE A 154 8.45 -16.93 9.70
CA PHE A 154 7.18 -16.21 9.56
C PHE A 154 6.21 -16.93 8.59
N ALA A 155 6.71 -17.80 7.72
CA ALA A 155 5.93 -18.46 6.68
C ALA A 155 5.44 -19.87 7.06
N ASP A 156 5.97 -20.45 8.14
CA ASP A 156 5.53 -21.73 8.73
C ASP A 156 4.18 -21.60 9.46
#